data_AF-A0A5B1QFZ4-F1
#
_entry.id   AF-A0A5B1QFZ4-F1
#
_cell.length_a   1.000
_cell.length_b   1.000
_cell.length_c   1.000
_cell.angle_alpha   90.00
_cell.angle_beta   90.00
_cell.angle_gamma   90.00
#
_symmetry.space_group_name_H-M   'P 1'
#
loop_
_entity.id
_entity.type
_entity.pdbx_description
1 polymer ?
#
loop_
_entity_poly.entity_id
_entity_poly.type
_entity_poly.pdbx_seq_one_letter_code
_entity_poly.pdbx_strand_id
1 'polypeptide(L)'
;MSFLRVALRSSVRPSLAAASMPRAQARLLPFRSFSAAAGLNKSEIEARVLEVFKGFEKVDPSKLTKTASFATDLGLDSLDAVEVVMAVEEEFSIEIPDAEADEIKTVQQAIDYIAKTPEAH
;
A
#
# COMPACT_ATOMS: atom_id res chain seq x y z
N MET A 1 -18.37 88.22 -36.39
CA MET A 1 -17.17 88.77 -35.73
C MET A 1 -16.29 87.60 -35.29
N SER A 2 -15.21 87.40 -36.02
CA SER A 2 -14.25 86.31 -35.90
C SER A 2 -13.15 86.72 -34.93
N PHE A 3 -12.85 85.90 -33.92
CA PHE A 3 -11.54 85.94 -33.23
C PHE A 3 -11.13 84.51 -32.87
N LEU A 4 -10.26 83.97 -33.72
CA LEU A 4 -9.57 82.69 -33.58
C LEU A 4 -8.55 82.77 -32.44
N ARG A 5 -8.69 81.93 -31.41
CA ARG A 5 -7.69 81.82 -30.33
C ARG A 5 -6.55 80.90 -30.77
N VAL A 6 -5.34 81.46 -30.72
CA VAL A 6 -4.03 80.84 -30.97
C VAL A 6 -3.83 79.60 -30.09
N ALA A 7 -3.46 78.49 -30.72
CA ALA A 7 -3.06 77.24 -30.07
C ALA A 7 -1.55 77.26 -29.76
N LEU A 8 -1.20 77.14 -28.48
CA LEU A 8 0.14 76.77 -28.05
C LEU A 8 0.02 75.78 -26.90
N ARG A 9 0.29 74.49 -27.18
CA ARG A 9 0.59 73.50 -26.14
C ARG A 9 1.73 72.60 -26.59
N SER A 10 2.93 73.03 -26.22
CA SER A 10 3.91 72.26 -25.43
C SER A 10 3.97 70.75 -25.69
N SER A 11 5.04 70.33 -26.35
CA SER A 11 5.52 68.95 -26.43
C SER A 11 5.94 68.43 -25.06
N VAL A 12 5.29 67.37 -24.57
CA VAL A 12 5.81 66.54 -23.48
C VAL A 12 5.74 65.09 -23.94
N ARG A 13 6.91 64.47 -24.15
CA ARG A 13 7.03 63.02 -24.37
C ARG A 13 7.05 62.34 -23.00
N PRO A 14 6.15 61.41 -22.70
CA PRO A 14 6.30 60.60 -21.51
C PRO A 14 7.32 59.49 -21.80
N SER A 15 8.48 59.58 -21.15
CA SER A 15 9.39 58.45 -20.94
C SER A 15 9.04 57.82 -19.60
N LEU A 16 8.44 56.64 -19.61
CA LEU A 16 8.20 55.82 -18.41
C LEU A 16 8.54 54.37 -18.78
N ALA A 17 9.76 53.95 -18.44
CA ALA A 17 10.06 53.16 -17.25
C ALA A 17 9.76 51.67 -17.48
N ALA A 18 10.80 50.93 -17.86
CA ALA A 18 10.75 49.47 -17.98
C ALA A 18 10.44 48.85 -16.61
N ALA A 19 9.26 48.27 -16.48
CA ALA A 19 8.86 47.54 -15.29
C ALA A 19 9.68 46.24 -15.18
N SER A 20 10.57 46.15 -14.19
CA SER A 20 11.21 44.90 -13.80
C SER A 20 10.17 44.03 -13.08
N MET A 21 9.56 43.08 -13.79
CA MET A 21 8.69 42.10 -13.14
C MET A 21 9.52 41.19 -12.22
N PRO A 22 9.05 40.90 -11.00
CA PRO A 22 9.68 39.88 -10.18
C PRO A 22 9.41 38.54 -10.86
N ARG A 23 10.48 37.84 -11.25
CA ARG A 23 10.43 36.50 -11.80
C ARG A 23 9.86 35.59 -10.72
N ALA A 24 8.55 35.31 -10.79
CA ALA A 24 7.89 34.33 -9.95
C ALA A 24 8.56 32.98 -10.19
N GLN A 25 9.53 32.62 -9.34
CA GLN A 25 10.00 31.25 -9.24
C GLN A 25 8.83 30.46 -8.66
N ALA A 26 8.02 29.87 -9.55
CA ALA A 26 7.10 28.83 -9.16
C ALA A 26 7.92 27.75 -8.46
N ARG A 27 7.82 27.70 -7.13
CA ARG A 27 8.40 26.64 -6.32
C ARG A 27 7.78 25.34 -6.81
N LEU A 28 8.59 24.50 -7.43
CA LEU A 28 8.24 23.11 -7.67
C LEU A 28 8.03 22.48 -6.30
N LEU A 29 6.77 22.39 -5.85
CA LEU A 29 6.41 21.56 -4.73
C LEU A 29 6.74 20.12 -5.14
N PRO A 30 7.60 19.39 -4.41
CA PRO A 30 7.80 17.99 -4.70
C PRO A 30 6.45 17.28 -4.50
N PHE A 31 5.88 16.77 -5.59
CA PHE A 31 4.73 15.88 -5.54
C PHE A 31 5.18 14.62 -4.82
N ARG A 32 4.89 14.51 -3.53
CA ARG A 32 5.15 13.29 -2.77
C ARG A 32 4.14 12.25 -3.23
N SER A 33 4.53 11.41 -4.17
CA SER A 33 3.84 10.17 -4.50
C SER A 33 3.97 9.22 -3.30
N PHE A 34 2.92 9.13 -2.50
CA PHE A 34 2.78 8.05 -1.52
C PHE A 34 2.49 6.76 -2.29
N SER A 35 3.41 5.80 -2.23
CA SER A 35 3.19 4.44 -2.70
C SER A 35 2.27 3.74 -1.69
N ALA A 36 0.97 3.98 -1.77
CA ALA A 36 0.01 3.32 -0.90
C ALA A 36 -1.24 2.96 -1.68
N ALA A 37 -1.26 1.71 -2.19
CA ALA A 37 -2.41 0.83 -2.36
C ALA A 37 -2.04 -0.27 -3.37
N ALA A 38 -1.17 -1.19 -2.99
CA ALA A 38 -1.19 -2.51 -3.60
C ALA A 38 -1.74 -3.43 -2.52
N GLY A 39 -3.02 -3.77 -2.59
CA GLY A 39 -3.53 -4.89 -1.79
C GLY A 39 -2.69 -6.12 -2.12
N LEU A 40 -2.39 -6.94 -1.12
CA LEU A 40 -1.59 -8.14 -1.31
C LEU A 40 -2.21 -9.00 -2.42
N ASN A 41 -1.40 -9.34 -3.41
CA ASN A 41 -1.86 -10.26 -4.45
C ASN A 41 -1.99 -11.67 -3.84
N LYS A 42 -2.98 -12.46 -4.23
CA LYS A 42 -3.16 -13.84 -3.72
C LYS A 42 -1.86 -14.66 -3.82
N SER A 43 -1.07 -14.47 -4.89
CA SER A 43 0.23 -15.14 -5.05
C SER A 43 1.28 -14.73 -4.01
N GLU A 44 1.26 -13.49 -3.53
CA GLU A 44 2.19 -13.01 -2.49
C GLU A 44 1.81 -13.58 -1.13
N ILE A 45 0.50 -13.60 -0.82
CA ILE A 45 -0.05 -14.25 0.38
C ILE A 45 0.35 -15.72 0.39
N GLU A 46 0.12 -16.43 -0.71
CA GLU A 46 0.53 -17.83 -0.86
C GLU A 46 2.02 -18.03 -0.60
N ALA A 47 2.88 -17.18 -1.17
CA ALA A 47 4.32 -17.30 -1.00
C ALA A 47 4.74 -17.10 0.46
N ARG A 48 4.23 -16.05 1.12
CA ARG A 48 4.52 -15.73 2.53
C ARG A 48 3.99 -16.80 3.48
N VAL A 49 2.77 -17.28 3.29
CA VAL A 49 2.22 -18.39 4.09
C VAL A 49 3.10 -19.63 3.92
N LEU A 50 3.46 -20.02 2.70
CA LEU A 50 4.34 -21.17 2.48
C LEU A 50 5.74 -20.97 3.10
N GLU A 51 6.23 -19.73 3.19
CA GLU A 51 7.50 -19.40 3.83
C GLU A 51 7.42 -19.57 5.35
N VAL A 52 6.36 -19.08 5.99
CA VAL A 52 6.08 -19.30 7.41
C VAL A 52 6.08 -20.79 7.72
N PHE A 53 5.32 -21.59 6.97
CA PHE A 53 5.22 -23.03 7.21
C PHE A 53 6.54 -23.78 6.99
N LYS A 54 7.42 -23.32 6.08
CA LYS A 54 8.76 -23.92 5.89
C LYS A 54 9.70 -23.65 7.06
N GLY A 55 9.44 -22.61 7.85
CA GLY A 55 10.22 -22.27 9.05
C GLY A 55 9.94 -23.20 10.24
N PHE A 56 8.81 -23.93 10.22
CA PHE A 56 8.46 -24.85 11.30
C PHE A 56 9.17 -26.19 11.13
N GLU A 57 9.99 -26.58 12.12
CA GLU A 57 10.75 -27.84 12.10
C GLU A 57 9.88 -29.10 12.00
N LYS A 58 8.64 -29.02 12.48
CA LYS A 58 7.66 -30.11 12.43
C LYS A 58 7.01 -30.29 11.04
N VAL A 59 7.19 -29.33 10.13
CA VAL A 59 6.57 -29.35 8.81
C VAL A 59 7.59 -29.78 7.76
N ASP A 60 7.33 -30.91 7.10
CA ASP A 60 8.14 -31.35 5.97
C ASP A 60 7.87 -30.48 4.72
N PRO A 61 8.87 -29.77 4.17
CA PRO A 61 8.68 -28.93 2.98
C PRO A 61 8.26 -29.72 1.74
N SER A 62 8.55 -31.02 1.70
CA SER A 62 8.15 -31.93 0.62
C SER A 62 6.67 -32.31 0.65
N LYS A 63 6.02 -32.23 1.82
CA LYS A 63 4.58 -32.51 1.99
C LYS A 63 3.73 -31.24 1.98
N LEU A 64 4.37 -30.08 2.08
CA LEU A 64 3.75 -28.77 2.01
C LEU A 64 3.13 -28.52 0.63
N THR A 65 1.84 -28.82 0.54
CA THR A 65 1.01 -28.51 -0.62
C THR A 65 -0.10 -27.57 -0.20
N LYS A 66 -0.65 -26.81 -1.14
CA LYS A 66 -1.77 -25.90 -0.85
C LYS A 66 -2.97 -26.65 -0.25
N THR A 67 -3.20 -27.88 -0.71
CA THR A 67 -4.30 -28.72 -0.25
C THR A 67 -3.97 -29.56 0.99
N ALA A 68 -2.78 -29.42 1.56
CA ALA A 68 -2.36 -30.22 2.71
C ALA A 68 -3.23 -29.91 3.94
N SER A 69 -3.71 -30.97 4.59
CA SER A 69 -4.33 -30.95 5.90
C SER A 69 -3.27 -30.87 7.00
N PHE A 70 -3.47 -29.98 7.97
CA PHE A 70 -2.55 -29.82 9.10
C PHE A 70 -2.42 -31.12 9.91
N ALA A 71 -3.54 -31.77 10.20
CA ALA A 71 -3.53 -33.01 10.97
C ALA A 71 -3.14 -34.24 10.15
N THR A 72 -3.64 -34.37 8.91
CA THR A 72 -3.53 -35.62 8.14
C THR A 72 -2.26 -35.69 7.30
N ASP A 73 -1.88 -34.59 6.63
CA ASP A 73 -0.74 -34.58 5.70
C ASP A 73 0.53 -34.09 6.37
N LEU A 74 0.42 -33.02 7.16
CA LEU A 74 1.54 -32.44 7.90
C LEU A 74 1.76 -33.12 9.26
N GLY A 75 0.75 -33.82 9.80
CA GLY A 75 0.87 -34.54 11.06
C GLY A 75 1.01 -33.63 12.28
N LEU A 76 0.54 -32.38 12.18
CA LEU A 76 0.55 -31.41 13.28
C LEU A 76 -0.46 -31.83 14.34
N ASP A 77 -0.05 -31.72 15.61
CA ASP A 77 -0.97 -31.89 16.71
C ASP A 77 -1.86 -30.63 16.89
N SER A 78 -2.84 -30.69 17.80
CA SER A 78 -3.75 -29.57 18.04
C SER A 78 -3.06 -28.34 18.62
N LEU A 79 -1.91 -28.49 19.28
CA LEU A 79 -1.14 -27.37 19.84
C LEU A 79 -0.29 -26.72 18.73
N ASP A 80 0.33 -27.54 17.89
CA ASP A 80 1.11 -27.12 16.73
C ASP A 80 0.24 -26.36 15.72
N ALA A 81 -1.01 -26.77 15.53
CA ALA A 81 -1.96 -26.04 14.69
C ALA A 81 -2.18 -24.60 15.20
N VAL A 82 -2.30 -24.42 16.53
CA VAL A 82 -2.44 -23.10 17.15
C VAL A 82 -1.15 -22.28 16.97
N GLU A 83 0.02 -22.88 17.18
CA GLU A 83 1.31 -22.20 16.99
C GLU A 83 1.50 -21.68 15.55
N VAL A 84 1.13 -22.50 14.56
CA VAL A 84 1.23 -22.12 13.15
C VAL A 84 0.25 -21.01 12.80
N VAL A 85 -0.99 -21.06 13.32
CA VAL A 85 -1.96 -19.97 13.11
C VAL A 85 -1.46 -18.67 13.73
N MET A 86 -0.92 -18.70 14.94
CA MET A 86 -0.34 -17.52 15.61
C MET A 86 0.85 -16.93 14.82
N ALA A 87 1.70 -17.76 14.22
CA ALA A 87 2.79 -17.26 13.38
C ALA A 87 2.29 -16.61 12.09
N VAL A 88 1.18 -17.11 11.52
CA VAL A 88 0.52 -16.50 10.36
C VAL A 88 -0.13 -15.16 10.76
N GLU A 89 -0.76 -15.08 11.92
CA GLU A 89 -1.31 -13.83 12.47
C GLU A 89 -0.23 -12.75 12.61
N GLU A 90 0.91 -13.11 13.20
CA GLU A 90 2.04 -12.20 13.39
C GLU A 90 2.63 -11.74 12.05
N GLU A 91 2.80 -12.66 11.08
CA GLU A 91 3.35 -12.37 9.76
C GLU A 91 2.50 -11.34 8.99
N PHE A 92 1.17 -11.45 9.05
CA PHE A 92 0.25 -10.54 8.35
C PHE A 92 -0.29 -9.42 9.23
N SER A 93 0.13 -9.35 10.50
CA SER A 93 -0.34 -8.41 11.51
C SER A 93 -1.88 -8.37 11.61
N ILE A 94 -2.51 -9.55 11.63
CA ILE A 94 -3.97 -9.73 11.75
C ILE A 94 -4.32 -10.47 13.04
N GLU A 95 -5.58 -10.37 13.47
CA GLU A 95 -6.13 -11.17 14.57
C GLU A 95 -7.20 -12.12 13.99
N ILE A 96 -7.00 -13.44 14.15
CA ILE A 96 -7.98 -14.45 13.76
C ILE A 96 -8.69 -14.91 15.04
N PRO A 97 -10.02 -14.77 15.15
CA PRO A 97 -10.72 -15.26 16.33
C PRO A 97 -10.63 -16.80 16.42
N ASP A 98 -10.49 -17.34 17.63
CA ASP A 98 -10.35 -18.78 17.90
C ASP A 98 -11.38 -19.65 17.15
N ALA A 99 -12.63 -19.18 17.08
CA ALA A 99 -13.71 -19.90 16.40
C ALA A 99 -13.45 -20.07 14.89
N GLU A 100 -12.80 -19.10 14.26
CA GLU A 100 -12.44 -19.16 12.84
C GLU A 100 -11.12 -19.92 12.64
N ALA A 101 -10.17 -19.77 13.57
CA ALA A 101 -8.92 -20.55 13.58
C ALA A 101 -9.19 -22.06 13.65
N ASP A 102 -10.14 -22.51 14.48
CA ASP A 102 -10.55 -23.91 14.60
C ASP A 102 -11.16 -24.49 13.30
N GLU A 103 -11.73 -23.63 12.45
CA GLU A 103 -12.28 -24.02 11.14
C GLU A 103 -11.18 -24.18 10.07
N ILE A 104 -10.00 -23.56 10.26
CA ILE A 104 -8.87 -23.62 9.34
C ILE A 104 -8.10 -24.93 9.56
N LYS A 105 -8.34 -25.92 8.69
CA LYS A 105 -7.72 -27.25 8.77
C LYS A 105 -6.70 -27.52 7.66
N THR A 106 -6.62 -26.63 6.68
CA THR A 106 -5.78 -26.78 5.49
C THR A 106 -5.04 -25.50 5.16
N VAL A 107 -3.88 -25.62 4.50
CA VAL A 107 -3.07 -24.46 4.09
C VAL A 107 -3.87 -23.54 3.16
N GLN A 108 -4.66 -24.11 2.24
CA GLN A 108 -5.50 -23.35 1.32
C GLN A 108 -6.57 -22.52 2.05
N GLN A 109 -7.17 -23.06 3.12
CA GLN A 109 -8.14 -22.30 3.92
C GLN A 109 -7.48 -21.12 4.62
N ALA A 110 -6.26 -21.27 5.14
CA ALA A 110 -5.51 -20.16 5.73
C ALA A 110 -5.22 -19.07 4.68
N ILE A 111 -4.75 -19.46 3.49
CA ILE A 111 -4.51 -18.51 2.38
C ILE A 111 -5.80 -17.79 1.99
N ASP A 112 -6.90 -18.53 1.82
CA ASP A 112 -8.18 -17.97 1.42
C ASP A 112 -8.78 -17.05 2.51
N TYR A 113 -8.45 -17.32 3.78
CA TYR A 113 -8.81 -16.47 4.90
C TYR A 113 -8.08 -15.12 4.83
N ILE A 114 -6.75 -15.16 4.76
CA ILE A 114 -5.91 -13.94 4.69
C ILE A 114 -6.25 -13.12 3.43
N ALA A 115 -6.52 -13.78 2.30
CA ALA A 115 -6.92 -13.12 1.07
C ALA A 115 -8.28 -12.39 1.17
N LYS A 116 -9.15 -12.79 2.09
CA LYS A 116 -10.42 -12.09 2.36
C LYS A 116 -10.24 -10.93 3.33
N THR A 117 -9.20 -10.95 4.15
CA THR A 117 -8.93 -9.92 5.17
C THR A 117 -8.18 -8.74 4.53
N PRO A 118 -8.84 -7.58 4.34
CA PRO A 118 -8.24 -6.45 3.64
C PRO A 118 -7.17 -5.70 4.45
N GLU A 119 -7.05 -5.99 5.75
CA GLU A 119 -6.07 -5.39 6.67
C GLU A 119 -4.74 -6.17 6.74
N ALA A 120 -4.64 -7.30 6.04
CA ALA A 120 -3.39 -8.05 5.95
C ALA A 120 -2.34 -7.24 5.18
N HIS A 121 -1.16 -7.04 5.78
CA HIS A 121 -0.07 -6.21 5.25
C HIS A 121 1.27 -6.95 5.15
#